data_AF-A0A3D5TKG2-F1
#
_entry.id   AF-A0A3D5TKG2-F1
#
_cell.length_a   1.000
_cell.length_b   1.000
_cell.length_c   1.000
_cell.angle_alpha   90.00
_cell.angle_beta   90.00
_cell.angle_gamma   90.00
#
_symmetry.space_group_name_H-M   'P 1'
#
loop_
_entity.id
_entity.type
_entity.pdbx_description
1 polymer ?
#
loop_
_entity_poly.entity_id
_entity_poly.type
_entity_poly.pdbx_seq_one_letter_code
_entity_poly.pdbx_strand_id
1 'polypeptide(L)' 'MANKKTKKNIWWLSATSFLTDVSSEMIFPILPIFLKNVLGAPFIVIGLIEGVAEGLGS' A
#
# COMPACT_ATOMS: atom_id res chain seq x y z
N MET A 1 -16.50 -8.09 30.48
CA MET A 1 -15.42 -9.11 30.53
C MET A 1 -15.22 -9.68 29.13
N ALA A 2 -14.07 -9.41 28.49
CA ALA A 2 -13.76 -9.98 27.17
C ALA A 2 -13.63 -11.50 27.27
N ASN A 3 -14.54 -12.22 26.63
CA ASN A 3 -14.54 -13.68 26.53
C ASN A 3 -13.26 -14.13 25.81
N LYS A 4 -12.61 -15.23 26.22
CA LYS A 4 -11.35 -15.73 25.64
C LYS A 4 -11.41 -15.86 24.11
N LYS A 5 -12.61 -16.13 23.57
CA LYS A 5 -12.89 -16.19 22.12
C LYS A 5 -12.75 -14.82 21.42
N THR A 6 -13.17 -13.72 22.05
CA THR A 6 -13.10 -12.37 21.45
C THR A 6 -11.69 -11.82 21.43
N LYS A 7 -10.86 -12.11 22.44
CA LYS A 7 -9.44 -11.73 22.45
C LYS A 7 -8.67 -12.31 21.26
N LYS A 8 -8.95 -13.57 20.90
CA LYS A 8 -8.32 -14.23 19.74
C LYS A 8 -8.68 -13.52 18.43
N ASN A 9 -9.95 -13.18 18.24
CA ASN A 9 -10.41 -12.50 17.03
C ASN A 9 -9.81 -11.09 16.90
N ILE A 10 -9.73 -10.35 18.01
CA ILE A 10 -9.08 -9.03 18.02
C ILE A 10 -7.61 -9.15 17.63
N TRP A 11 -6.89 -10.15 18.14
CA TRP A 11 -5.48 -10.35 17.78
C TRP A 11 -5.28 -10.61 16.28
N TRP A 12 -6.11 -11.49 15.69
CA TRP A 12 -6.08 -11.72 14.24
C TRP A 12 -6.48 -10.49 13.44
N LEU A 13 -7.50 -9.75 13.88
CA LEU A 13 -7.93 -8.51 13.23
C LEU A 13 -6.81 -7.47 13.24
N SER A 14 -6.14 -7.29 14.38
CA SER A 14 -5.01 -6.37 14.51
C SER A 14 -3.85 -6.77 13.62
N ALA A 15 -3.52 -8.07 13.55
CA ALA A 15 -2.48 -8.57 12.66
C ALA A 15 -2.83 -8.33 11.18
N THR A 16 -4.04 -8.67 10.75
CA THR A 16 -4.48 -8.44 9.37
C THR A 16 -4.55 -6.95 9.04
N SER A 17 -5.06 -6.12 9.95
CA SER A 17 -5.14 -4.67 9.75
C SER A 17 -3.74 -4.05 9.62
N PHE A 18 -2.80 -4.46 10.48
CA PHE A 18 -1.42 -3.99 10.41
C PHE A 18 -0.76 -4.37 9.08
N LEU A 19 -0.93 -5.62 8.65
CA LEU A 19 -0.37 -6.08 7.37
C LEU A 19 -1.02 -5.37 6.18
N THR A 20 -2.33 -5.09 6.23
CA THR A 20 -3.02 -4.32 5.21
C THR A 20 -2.49 -2.89 5.13
N ASP A 21 -2.28 -2.25 6.27
CA ASP A 21 -1.74 -0.88 6.34
C ASP A 21 -0.33 -0.81 5.74
N VAL A 22 0.56 -1.71 6.18
CA VAL A 22 1.91 -1.86 5.63
C VAL A 22 1.88 -2.13 4.13
N SER A 23 1.02 -3.05 3.67
CA SER A 23 0.94 -3.40 2.24
C SER A 23 0.45 -2.24 1.39
N SER A 24 -0.50 -1.45 1.90
CA SER A 24 -1.09 -0.32 1.18
C SER A 24 -0.06 0.81 1.03
N GLU A 25 0.70 1.12 2.07
CA GLU A 25 1.78 2.13 2.02
C GLU A 25 2.98 1.69 1.17
N MET A 26 3.29 0.40 1.15
CA MET A 26 4.40 -0.13 0.34
C MET A 26 4.13 -0.05 -1.17
N ILE A 27 2.88 0.10 -1.61
CA ILE A 27 2.56 0.19 -3.03
C ILE A 27 3.18 1.44 -3.67
N PHE A 28 3.25 2.55 -2.93
CA PHE A 28 3.73 3.85 -3.42
C PHE A 28 5.18 3.81 -3.93
N PRO A 29 6.16 3.25 -3.20
CA PRO A 29 7.51 3.10 -3.75
C PRO A 29 7.66 1.91 -4.72
N ILE A 30 6.90 0.83 -4.55
CA ILE A 30 7.06 -0.40 -5.37
C ILE A 30 6.58 -0.16 -6.81
N LEU A 31 5.48 0.57 -6.99
CA LEU A 31 4.86 0.80 -8.29
C LEU A 31 5.79 1.55 -9.28
N PRO A 32 6.41 2.69 -8.95
CA PRO A 32 7.36 3.37 -9.84
C PRO A 32 8.61 2.53 -10.11
N ILE A 33 9.10 1.77 -9.12
CA ILE A 33 10.23 0.84 -9.29
C ILE A 33 9.88 -0.26 -10.30
N PHE A 34 8.67 -0.81 -10.24
CA PHE A 34 8.18 -1.81 -11.19
C PHE A 34 8.03 -1.24 -12.59
N LEU A 35 7.39 -0.07 -12.73
CA LEU A 35 7.22 0.62 -14.01
C LEU A 35 8.58 0.85 -14.68
N LYS A 36 9.59 1.32 -13.92
CA LYS A 36 10.92 1.59 -14.45
C LYS A 36 11.71 0.32 -14.78
N ASN A 37 11.78 -0.64 -13.84
CA ASN A 37 12.73 -1.76 -13.95
C ASN A 37 12.17 -2.97 -14.69
N VAL A 38 10.86 -3.21 -14.63
CA VAL A 38 10.22 -4.36 -15.27
C VAL A 38 9.60 -3.97 -16.59
N LEU A 39 8.84 -2.87 -16.61
CA LEU A 39 8.13 -2.42 -17.81
C LEU A 39 8.95 -1.45 -18.68
N GLY A 40 10.10 -0.96 -18.18
CA GLY A 40 10.98 -0.06 -18.92
C GLY A 40 10.37 1.33 -19.19
N ALA A 41 9.41 1.76 -18.36
CA ALA A 41 8.77 3.05 -18.51
C ALA A 41 9.79 4.19 -18.35
N PRO A 42 9.79 5.21 -19.25
CA PRO A 42 10.62 6.40 -19.10
C PRO A 42 10.26 7.20 -17.84
N PHE A 43 11.25 7.85 -17.22
CA PHE A 43 11.04 8.68 -16.02
C PHE A 43 9.99 9.78 -16.21
N ILE A 44 9.86 10.35 -17.41
CA ILE A 44 8.83 11.36 -17.73
C ILE A 44 7.42 10.79 -17.56
N VAL A 45 7.18 9.54 -18.00
CA VAL A 45 5.87 8.89 -17.89
C VAL A 45 5.56 8.59 -16.43
N ILE A 46 6.54 8.11 -15.67
CA ILE A 46 6.39 7.85 -14.23
C ILE A 46 6.08 9.16 -13.48
N GLY A 47 6.79 10.25 -13.78
CA GLY A 47 6.52 11.56 -13.18
C GLY A 47 5.12 12.11 -13.50
N LEU A 48 4.59 11.86 -14.70
CA LEU A 48 3.21 12.21 -15.03
C LEU A 48 2.20 11.37 -14.22
N ILE A 49 2.46 10.07 -14.04
CA ILE A 49 1.60 9.18 -13.24
C ILE A 49 1.57 9.64 -11.78
N GLU A 50 2.75 9.87 -11.17
CA GLU A 50 2.87 10.37 -9.79
C GLU A 50 2.19 11.74 -9.65
N GLY A 51 2.41 12.66 -10.59
CA GLY A 51 1.80 14.00 -10.54
C GLY A 51 0.28 13.98 -10.67
N VAL A 52 -0.29 13.10 -11.50
CA VAL A 52 -1.75 12.91 -11.57
C VAL A 52 -2.28 12.23 -10.30
N ALA A 53 -1.55 11.25 -9.77
CA ALA A 53 -1.93 10.56 -8.54
C ALA A 53 -2.01 11.52 -7.35
N GLU A 54 -0.99 12.38 -7.16
CA GLU A 54 -1.01 13.43 -6.13
C GLU A 54 -2.10 14.48 -6.40
N GLY A 55 -2.26 14.91 -7.65
CA GLY A 55 -3.21 15.97 -8.01
C GLY A 55 -4.69 15.56 -7.94
N LEU A 56 -5.00 14.27 -8.03
CA LEU A 56 -6.37 13.75 -7.86
C LEU A 56 -6.62 13.22 -6.43
N GLY A 57 -5.55 12.93 -5.69
CA GLY A 57 -5.61 12.39 -4.32
C GLY A 57 -5.76 13.46 -3.23
N SER A 58 -5.56 14.74 -3.56
CA SER A 58 -5.83 15.90 -2.68
C SER A 58 -7.31 16.23 -2.58
#